data_AF-A0A4R8XVE8-F1
#
_entry.id   AF-A0A4R8XVE8-F1
#
_cell.length_a   1.000
_cell.length_b   1.000
_cell.length_c   1.000
_cell.angle_alpha   90.00
_cell.angle_beta   90.00
_cell.angle_gamma   90.00
#
_symmetry.space_group_name_H-M   'P 1'
#
loop_
_entity.id
_entity.type
_entity.pdbx_description
1 polymer ?
#
loop_
_entity_poly.entity_id
_entity_poly.type
_entity_poly.pdbx_seq_one_letter_code
_entity_poly.pdbx_strand_id
1 'polypeptide(L)'
;MSEPAVYAAGAVCWRLIDGKIHVLLIHRTVYGDVTIPKGKVDPGETLPQTAVREIEEETGLAVALGVPLGVSAYSLLNGREKIVHYWAAEISAEAIQHSTFVPNGEVAAIEWVTIKKARSYLSYTPDVDIIDAFAKLVDMGVTRTFALIALRHGKAVQPGQWSGPDFSRPLTERGVQQAAAIVPTITAWQPQRIVSSTATRCVTTVAPLAAATGIQIKRTDRYSQDAFEQGLADVRSGIGKRVRSRKTAVICSHGPVLPEILHEIALATGSTHGAYISDAAALETGSFSVVHLSADNPSAGIVAIETHSPAY
;
A
#
# COMPACT_ATOMS: atom_id res chain seq x y z
N MET A 1 30.69 12.19 9.19
CA MET A 1 29.65 11.30 8.62
C MET A 1 28.35 11.70 9.29
N SER A 2 27.34 12.15 8.55
CA SER A 2 26.03 12.48 9.14
C SER A 2 25.45 11.23 9.78
N GLU A 3 24.93 11.34 11.00
CA GLU A 3 24.21 10.25 11.64
C GLU A 3 23.01 9.83 10.77
N PRO A 4 22.67 8.52 10.69
CA PRO A 4 21.60 8.03 9.82
C PRO A 4 20.25 8.63 10.22
N ALA A 5 19.40 8.94 9.23
CA ALA A 5 18.07 9.47 9.46
C ALA A 5 17.22 8.54 10.36
N VAL A 6 16.28 9.12 11.09
CA VAL A 6 15.24 8.41 11.84
C VAL A 6 14.01 8.31 10.95
N TYR A 7 13.67 7.09 10.52
CA TYR A 7 12.46 6.85 9.75
C TYR A 7 11.26 6.58 10.67
N ALA A 8 10.10 7.08 10.24
CA ALA A 8 8.83 6.94 10.91
C ALA A 8 7.71 6.84 9.87
N ALA A 9 6.56 6.33 10.29
CA ALA A 9 5.40 6.22 9.43
C ALA A 9 4.10 6.42 10.23
N GLY A 10 3.06 6.89 9.55
CA GLY A 10 1.74 7.08 10.15
C GLY A 10 0.65 7.27 9.10
N ALA A 11 -0.53 7.69 9.55
CA ALA A 11 -1.66 7.88 8.64
C ALA A 11 -2.62 8.98 9.07
N VAL A 12 -3.15 9.71 8.09
CA VAL A 12 -4.35 10.53 8.26
C VAL A 12 -5.55 9.58 8.25
N CYS A 13 -5.90 9.12 9.45
CA CYS A 13 -7.10 8.33 9.68
C CYS A 13 -8.32 9.25 9.52
N TRP A 14 -9.29 8.85 8.70
CA TRP A 14 -10.44 9.69 8.38
C TRP A 14 -11.74 8.90 8.37
N ARG A 15 -12.87 9.57 8.65
CA ARG A 15 -14.22 9.01 8.52
C ARG A 15 -15.25 10.09 8.25
N LEU A 16 -16.46 9.67 7.87
CA LEU A 16 -17.62 10.57 7.78
C LEU A 16 -18.34 10.65 9.13
N ILE A 17 -18.60 11.87 9.59
CA ILE A 17 -19.49 12.17 10.72
C ILE A 17 -20.47 13.23 10.24
N ASP A 18 -21.77 12.93 10.30
CA ASP A 18 -22.85 13.80 9.79
C ASP A 18 -22.61 14.27 8.34
N GLY A 19 -22.14 13.35 7.49
CA GLY A 19 -21.84 13.62 6.08
C GLY A 19 -20.58 14.44 5.83
N LYS A 20 -19.78 14.75 6.86
CA LYS A 20 -18.55 15.55 6.76
C LYS A 20 -17.31 14.73 7.08
N ILE A 21 -16.25 14.96 6.30
CA ILE A 21 -14.94 14.36 6.54
C ILE A 21 -14.36 14.91 7.84
N HIS A 22 -14.02 13.97 8.74
CA HIS A 22 -13.25 14.22 9.94
C HIS A 22 -11.96 13.40 9.87
N VAL A 23 -10.88 13.97 10.41
CA VAL A 23 -9.58 13.32 10.56
C VAL A 23 -9.27 13.12 12.04
N LEU A 24 -8.51 12.09 12.35
CA LEU A 24 -8.07 11.76 13.70
C LEU A 24 -6.79 12.50 14.04
N LEU A 25 -6.77 13.15 15.20
CA LEU A 25 -5.56 13.69 15.82
C LEU A 25 -5.33 13.01 17.16
N ILE A 26 -4.07 12.96 17.58
CA ILE A 26 -3.66 12.46 18.89
C ILE A 26 -3.05 13.59 19.73
N HIS A 27 -3.34 13.58 21.03
CA HIS A 27 -2.78 14.48 22.03
C HIS A 27 -1.73 13.71 22.81
N ARG A 28 -0.45 14.06 22.69
CA ARG A 28 0.63 13.27 23.30
C ARG A 28 0.90 13.70 24.72
N THR A 29 0.91 12.75 25.65
CA THR A 29 1.04 12.98 27.09
C THR A 29 2.37 13.64 27.43
N VAL A 30 3.47 13.15 26.84
CA VAL A 30 4.84 13.57 27.19
C VAL A 30 5.16 14.98 26.70
N TYR A 31 4.68 15.34 25.50
CA TYR A 31 5.04 16.60 24.84
C TYR A 31 3.97 17.69 24.98
N GLY A 32 2.73 17.31 25.33
CA GLY A 32 1.60 18.23 25.40
C GLY A 32 1.20 18.82 24.04
N ASP A 33 1.54 18.13 22.96
CA ASP A 33 1.29 18.56 21.58
C ASP A 33 0.21 17.72 20.89
N VAL A 34 -0.24 18.23 19.75
CA VAL A 34 -1.27 17.61 18.91
C VAL A 34 -0.67 17.28 17.56
N THR A 35 -0.72 16.01 17.17
CA THR A 35 -0.09 15.52 15.93
C THR A 35 -0.99 14.52 15.20
N ILE A 36 -0.62 14.22 13.95
CA ILE A 36 -1.12 13.03 13.24
C ILE A 36 -0.49 11.80 13.91
N PRO A 37 -1.24 10.69 14.10
CA PRO A 37 -0.67 9.45 14.65
C PRO A 37 0.41 8.87 13.73
N LYS A 38 1.54 8.51 14.35
CA LYS A 38 2.82 8.10 13.70
C LYS A 38 3.86 7.73 14.75
N GLY A 39 4.62 6.69 14.47
CA GLY A 39 5.80 6.34 15.26
C GLY A 39 6.96 5.82 14.41
N LYS A 40 7.97 5.28 15.08
CA LYS A 40 9.28 4.99 14.47
C LYS A 40 9.26 3.62 13.81
N VAL A 41 10.03 3.49 12.74
CA VAL A 41 10.26 2.19 12.11
C VAL A 41 11.09 1.32 13.05
N ASP A 42 10.56 0.15 13.38
CA ASP A 42 11.29 -0.87 14.14
C ASP A 42 12.25 -1.66 13.24
N PRO A 43 13.30 -2.27 13.79
CA PRO A 43 14.24 -3.06 13.01
C PRO A 43 13.53 -4.15 12.19
N GLY A 44 13.72 -4.12 10.86
CA GLY A 44 13.13 -5.07 9.92
C GLY A 44 11.72 -4.73 9.44
N GLU A 45 11.09 -3.66 9.94
CA GLU A 45 9.80 -3.22 9.43
C GLU A 45 9.92 -2.39 8.15
N THR A 46 8.87 -2.45 7.32
CA THR A 46 8.66 -1.50 6.23
C THR A 46 7.82 -0.32 6.70
N LEU A 47 7.94 0.82 6.02
CA LEU A 47 7.15 2.01 6.36
C LEU A 47 5.62 1.74 6.35
N PRO A 48 5.03 1.03 5.38
CA PRO A 48 3.61 0.68 5.43
C PRO A 48 3.23 -0.21 6.63
N GLN A 49 4.09 -1.17 6.97
CA GLN A 49 3.89 -2.02 8.17
C GLN A 49 3.92 -1.17 9.44
N THR A 50 4.93 -0.32 9.59
CA THR A 50 5.06 0.61 10.72
C THR A 50 3.84 1.51 10.82
N ALA A 51 3.35 2.09 9.71
CA ALA A 51 2.16 2.94 9.74
C ALA A 51 0.96 2.18 10.35
N VAL A 52 0.68 0.96 9.89
CA VAL A 52 -0.46 0.19 10.41
C VAL A 52 -0.30 -0.13 11.90
N ARG A 53 0.89 -0.61 12.30
CA ARG A 53 1.19 -0.93 13.69
C ARG A 53 1.03 0.29 14.61
N GLU A 54 1.64 1.41 14.24
CA GLU A 54 1.62 2.64 15.05
C GLU A 54 0.21 3.22 15.18
N ILE A 55 -0.62 3.16 14.12
CA ILE A 55 -2.03 3.54 14.25
C ILE A 55 -2.75 2.64 15.25
N GLU A 56 -2.53 1.33 15.20
CA GLU A 56 -3.14 0.39 16.14
C GLU A 56 -2.67 0.65 17.59
N GLU A 57 -1.38 0.87 17.81
CA GLU A 57 -0.80 1.15 19.13
C GLU A 57 -1.28 2.49 19.73
N GLU A 58 -1.27 3.57 18.94
CA GLU A 58 -1.61 4.91 19.42
C GLU A 58 -3.12 5.14 19.52
N THR A 59 -3.93 4.42 18.74
CA THR A 59 -5.36 4.74 18.57
C THR A 59 -6.29 3.54 18.72
N GLY A 60 -5.76 2.33 18.90
CA GLY A 60 -6.54 1.10 18.97
C GLY A 60 -7.33 0.78 17.70
N LEU A 61 -7.07 1.47 16.58
CA LEU A 61 -7.82 1.31 15.34
C LEU A 61 -7.07 0.40 14.37
N ALA A 62 -7.75 -0.65 13.92
CA ALA A 62 -7.30 -1.43 12.78
C ALA A 62 -7.55 -0.65 11.48
N VAL A 63 -6.54 -0.58 10.60
CA VAL A 63 -6.61 0.21 9.36
C VAL A 63 -6.15 -0.57 8.13
N ALA A 64 -6.68 -0.16 6.98
CA ALA A 64 -6.11 -0.44 5.67
C ALA A 64 -5.59 0.88 5.10
N LEU A 65 -4.36 0.88 4.60
CA LEU A 65 -3.78 2.07 3.98
C LEU A 65 -4.45 2.35 2.64
N GLY A 66 -4.61 3.63 2.33
CA GLY A 66 -5.02 4.18 1.05
C GLY A 66 -3.87 4.94 0.39
N VAL A 67 -4.19 6.09 -0.20
CA VAL A 67 -3.25 6.90 -0.99
C VAL A 67 -2.09 7.44 -0.13
N PRO A 68 -0.83 7.41 -0.59
CA PRO A 68 0.28 8.09 0.08
C PRO A 68 0.08 9.62 0.03
N LEU A 69 0.27 10.29 1.17
CA LEU A 69 0.03 11.73 1.36
C LEU A 69 1.29 12.58 1.35
N GLY A 70 2.46 11.94 1.31
CA GLY A 70 3.76 12.60 1.25
C GLY A 70 4.61 12.36 2.49
N VAL A 71 5.63 13.19 2.64
CA VAL A 71 6.69 13.03 3.62
C VAL A 71 6.91 14.34 4.37
N SER A 72 7.00 14.25 5.69
CA SER A 72 7.48 15.34 6.54
C SER A 72 8.93 15.07 6.95
N ALA A 73 9.84 16.01 6.68
CA ALA A 73 11.25 15.91 7.04
C ALA A 73 11.69 17.11 7.90
N TYR A 74 12.32 16.84 9.05
CA TYR A 74 12.82 17.89 9.95
C TYR A 74 14.01 17.43 10.80
N SER A 75 14.84 18.37 11.23
CA SER A 75 16.02 18.09 12.06
C SER A 75 15.64 17.90 13.52
N LEU A 76 16.19 16.86 14.14
CA LEU A 76 16.14 16.61 15.57
C LEU A 76 17.24 17.40 16.31
N LEU A 77 17.06 17.58 17.62
CA LEU A 77 18.02 18.30 18.48
C LEU A 77 19.44 17.69 18.48
N ASN A 78 19.55 16.39 18.20
CA ASN A 78 20.82 15.68 18.09
C ASN A 78 21.46 15.78 16.68
N GLY A 79 20.89 16.59 15.78
CA GLY A 79 21.41 16.79 14.43
C GLY A 79 21.01 15.71 13.42
N ARG A 80 20.29 14.66 13.84
CA ARG A 80 19.71 13.66 12.92
C ARG A 80 18.50 14.22 12.21
N GLU A 81 18.30 13.84 10.96
CA GLU A 81 17.05 14.10 10.25
C GLU A 81 15.98 13.08 10.68
N LYS A 82 14.75 13.53 10.90
CA LYS A 82 13.58 12.66 11.05
C LYS A 82 12.71 12.78 9.81
N ILE A 83 12.40 11.63 9.20
CA ILE A 83 11.63 11.52 7.96
C ILE A 83 10.39 10.68 8.27
N VAL A 84 9.20 11.25 8.07
CA VAL A 84 7.92 10.59 8.35
C VAL A 84 7.09 10.46 7.09
N HIS A 85 6.70 9.23 6.76
CA HIS A 85 5.82 8.94 5.62
C HIS A 85 4.38 8.79 6.08
N TYR A 86 3.44 9.37 5.33
CA TYR A 86 2.02 9.31 5.67
C TYR A 86 1.17 8.74 4.54
N TRP A 87 0.10 8.03 4.92
CA TRP A 87 -0.95 7.55 4.03
C TRP A 87 -2.32 8.05 4.51
N ALA A 88 -3.31 8.09 3.62
CA ALA A 88 -4.71 8.19 4.02
C ALA A 88 -5.19 6.82 4.53
N ALA A 89 -6.05 6.79 5.54
CA ALA A 89 -6.68 5.56 6.01
C ALA A 89 -8.16 5.80 6.35
N GLU A 90 -9.06 5.17 5.60
CA GLU A 90 -10.50 5.25 5.90
C GLU A 90 -10.82 4.34 7.10
N ILE A 91 -11.48 4.89 8.12
CA ILE A 91 -11.88 4.13 9.30
C ILE A 91 -13.34 3.71 9.16
N SER A 92 -13.56 2.40 9.14
CA SER A 92 -14.89 1.80 9.06
C SER A 92 -15.66 1.95 10.38
N ALA A 93 -16.98 1.85 10.32
CA ALA A 93 -17.81 1.83 11.53
C ALA A 93 -17.47 0.65 12.45
N GLU A 94 -17.10 -0.50 11.87
CA GLU A 94 -16.64 -1.70 12.59
C GLU A 94 -15.33 -1.44 13.33
N ALA A 95 -14.34 -0.80 12.69
CA ALA A 95 -13.07 -0.43 13.33
C ALA A 95 -13.27 0.53 14.51
N ILE A 96 -14.23 1.46 14.42
CA ILE A 96 -14.61 2.32 15.55
C ILE A 96 -15.20 1.52 16.71
N GLN A 97 -16.10 0.57 16.42
CA GLN A 97 -16.75 -0.26 17.45
C GLN A 97 -15.75 -1.19 18.16
N HIS A 98 -14.73 -1.66 17.44
CA HIS A 98 -13.68 -2.51 17.98
C HIS A 98 -12.44 -1.75 18.45
N SER A 99 -12.47 -0.41 18.45
CA SER A 99 -11.34 0.38 18.92
C SER A 99 -11.02 0.05 20.38
N THR A 100 -9.75 -0.24 20.65
CA THR A 100 -9.26 -0.61 21.98
C THR A 100 -8.56 0.54 22.70
N PHE A 101 -8.65 1.77 22.17
CA PHE A 101 -7.92 2.91 22.72
C PHE A 101 -8.26 3.16 24.18
N VAL A 102 -7.21 3.25 24.98
CA VAL A 102 -7.26 3.77 26.35
C VAL A 102 -6.11 4.77 26.50
N PRO A 103 -6.37 5.97 27.05
CA PRO A 103 -5.31 6.91 27.38
C PRO A 103 -4.15 6.25 28.14
N ASN A 104 -2.93 6.51 27.70
CA ASN A 104 -1.73 5.89 28.25
C ASN A 104 -0.59 6.92 28.40
N GLY A 105 0.60 6.43 28.77
CA GLY A 105 1.76 7.28 29.00
C GLY A 105 2.26 8.03 27.76
N GLU A 106 1.84 7.62 26.57
CA GLU A 106 2.25 8.21 25.29
C GLU A 106 1.14 9.09 24.69
N VAL A 107 -0.10 8.59 24.65
CA VAL A 107 -1.26 9.28 24.07
C VAL A 107 -2.32 9.53 25.16
N ALA A 108 -2.58 10.80 25.44
CA ALA A 108 -3.55 11.22 26.46
C ALA A 108 -4.99 11.20 25.94
N ALA A 109 -5.18 11.49 24.65
CA ALA A 109 -6.50 11.51 24.02
C ALA A 109 -6.39 11.40 22.50
N ILE A 110 -7.47 10.91 21.88
CA ILE A 110 -7.68 10.96 20.43
C ILE A 110 -8.91 11.82 20.13
N GLU A 111 -8.88 12.59 19.05
CA GLU A 111 -9.94 13.51 18.69
C GLU A 111 -10.26 13.47 17.19
N TRP A 112 -11.54 13.31 16.86
CA TRP A 112 -12.04 13.45 15.49
C TRP A 112 -12.38 14.91 15.19
N VAL A 113 -11.69 15.53 14.24
CA VAL A 113 -11.85 16.95 13.92
C VAL A 113 -12.07 17.17 12.42
N THR A 114 -12.74 18.26 12.06
CA THR A 114 -12.80 18.68 10.65
C THR A 114 -11.41 19.07 10.14
N ILE A 115 -11.18 19.01 8.83
CA ILE A 115 -9.92 19.46 8.20
C ILE A 115 -9.57 20.91 8.59
N LYS A 116 -10.56 21.81 8.61
CA LYS A 116 -10.36 23.20 9.03
C LYS A 116 -9.82 23.28 10.46
N LYS A 117 -10.36 22.47 11.36
CA LYS A 117 -9.95 22.43 12.77
C LYS A 117 -8.57 21.78 12.92
N ALA A 118 -8.27 20.72 12.16
CA ALA A 118 -6.96 20.09 12.15
C ALA A 118 -5.83 21.07 11.82
N ARG A 119 -6.00 21.91 10.79
CA ARG A 119 -5.05 22.98 10.43
C ARG A 119 -4.74 23.94 11.58
N SER A 120 -5.69 24.19 12.47
CA SER A 120 -5.51 25.08 13.61
C SER A 120 -5.01 24.39 14.88
N TYR A 121 -5.15 23.07 14.98
CA TYR A 121 -4.84 22.31 16.20
C TYR A 121 -3.45 21.68 16.15
N LEU A 122 -3.00 21.26 14.96
CA LEU A 122 -1.70 20.64 14.78
C LEU A 122 -0.57 21.56 15.26
N SER A 123 0.30 21.01 16.10
CA SER A 123 1.39 21.78 16.71
C SER A 123 2.57 22.02 15.75
N TYR A 124 2.61 21.32 14.62
CA TYR A 124 3.72 21.35 13.67
C TYR A 124 3.23 21.65 12.25
N THR A 125 3.81 22.67 11.62
CA THR A 125 3.51 23.04 10.22
C THR A 125 3.66 21.88 9.23
N PRO A 126 4.69 21.02 9.31
CA PRO A 126 4.81 19.88 8.40
C PRO A 126 3.62 18.90 8.45
N ASP A 127 2.97 18.72 9.62
CA ASP A 127 1.76 17.89 9.71
C ASP A 127 0.56 18.59 9.03
N VAL A 128 0.53 19.93 9.01
CA VAL A 128 -0.50 20.71 8.30
C VAL A 128 -0.39 20.49 6.79
N ASP A 129 0.83 20.43 6.24
CA ASP A 129 1.06 20.15 4.82
C ASP A 129 0.50 18.77 4.42
N ILE A 130 0.60 17.78 5.31
CA ILE A 130 0.02 16.44 5.11
C ILE A 130 -1.52 16.49 5.14
N ILE A 131 -2.12 17.26 6.05
CA ILE A 131 -3.57 17.50 6.04
C ILE A 131 -4.02 18.21 4.76
N ASP A 132 -3.23 19.13 4.23
CA ASP A 132 -3.52 19.82 2.97
C ASP A 132 -3.40 18.89 1.76
N ALA A 133 -2.44 17.96 1.76
CA ALA A 133 -2.37 16.91 0.76
C ALA A 133 -3.64 16.03 0.79
N PHE A 134 -4.11 15.65 1.98
CA PHE A 134 -5.36 14.90 2.13
C PHE A 134 -6.59 15.72 1.69
N ALA A 135 -6.64 17.01 2.01
CA ALA A 135 -7.73 17.90 1.61
C ALA A 135 -7.89 17.98 0.09
N LYS A 136 -6.79 17.95 -0.68
CA LYS A 136 -6.85 17.89 -2.14
C LYS A 136 -7.57 16.62 -2.64
N LEU A 137 -7.35 15.47 -1.99
CA LEU A 137 -8.08 14.24 -2.33
C LEU A 137 -9.59 14.36 -2.04
N VAL A 138 -9.95 15.06 -0.96
CA VAL A 138 -11.33 15.36 -0.59
C VAL A 138 -11.99 16.24 -1.65
N ASP A 139 -11.33 17.33 -2.05
CA ASP A 139 -11.83 18.27 -3.06
C ASP A 139 -12.01 17.59 -4.43
N MET A 140 -11.14 16.63 -4.75
CA MET A 140 -11.23 15.80 -5.96
C MET A 140 -12.27 14.67 -5.87
N GLY A 141 -12.80 14.37 -4.69
CA GLY A 141 -13.75 13.28 -4.47
C GLY A 141 -13.13 11.87 -4.65
N VAL A 142 -11.85 11.70 -4.29
CA VAL A 142 -11.10 10.44 -4.48
C VAL A 142 -10.50 9.89 -3.18
N THR A 143 -11.11 10.20 -2.03
CA THR A 143 -10.60 9.78 -0.70
C THR A 143 -10.79 8.29 -0.42
N ARG A 144 -11.93 7.71 -0.83
CA ARG A 144 -12.16 6.27 -0.74
C ARG A 144 -11.48 5.57 -1.89
N THR A 145 -10.48 4.76 -1.58
CA THR A 145 -9.69 4.05 -2.58
C THR A 145 -9.65 2.55 -2.34
N PHE A 146 -9.33 1.82 -3.40
CA PHE A 146 -8.88 0.44 -3.35
C PHE A 146 -7.61 0.32 -4.18
N ALA A 147 -6.81 -0.73 -3.98
CA ALA A 147 -5.55 -0.89 -4.68
C ALA A 147 -5.50 -2.12 -5.59
N LEU A 148 -4.92 -1.96 -6.78
CA LEU A 148 -4.47 -3.10 -7.59
C LEU A 148 -2.96 -3.21 -7.44
N ILE A 149 -2.52 -4.29 -6.79
CA ILE A 149 -1.12 -4.54 -6.45
C ILE A 149 -0.51 -5.46 -7.52
N ALA A 150 0.28 -4.89 -8.41
CA ALA A 150 1.00 -5.63 -9.44
C ALA A 150 2.32 -6.16 -8.87
N LEU A 151 2.43 -7.47 -8.73
CA LEU A 151 3.56 -8.14 -8.08
C LEU A 151 4.36 -8.95 -9.09
N ARG A 152 5.67 -8.70 -9.18
CA ARG A 152 6.56 -9.60 -9.92
C ARG A 152 6.88 -10.81 -9.05
N HIS A 153 6.82 -12.01 -9.64
CA HIS A 153 7.25 -13.21 -8.93
C HIS A 153 8.66 -13.08 -8.34
N GLY A 154 8.93 -13.79 -7.24
CA GLY A 154 10.25 -13.87 -6.61
C GLY A 154 11.30 -14.50 -7.53
N LYS A 155 12.57 -14.42 -7.16
CA LYS A 155 13.67 -14.98 -7.94
C LYS A 155 13.44 -16.47 -8.20
N ALA A 156 13.41 -16.85 -9.48
CA ALA A 156 13.23 -18.22 -9.93
C ALA A 156 14.53 -18.82 -10.46
N VAL A 157 14.59 -20.15 -10.52
CA VAL A 157 15.68 -20.89 -11.17
C VAL A 157 15.82 -20.39 -12.61
N GLN A 158 17.06 -20.23 -13.08
CA GLN A 158 17.31 -19.74 -14.43
C GLN A 158 16.80 -20.75 -15.48
N PRO A 159 16.28 -20.29 -16.64
CA PRO A 159 15.75 -21.21 -17.66
C PRO A 159 16.73 -22.32 -18.06
N GLY A 160 18.01 -21.99 -18.29
CA GLY A 160 19.04 -22.97 -18.67
C GLY A 160 19.46 -23.96 -17.58
N GLN A 161 18.99 -23.79 -16.34
CA GLN A 161 19.28 -24.66 -15.20
C GLN A 161 18.08 -25.52 -14.79
N TRP A 162 16.99 -25.49 -15.56
CA TRP A 162 15.79 -26.25 -15.30
C TRP A 162 15.49 -27.19 -16.47
N SER A 163 15.26 -28.46 -16.18
CA SER A 163 15.02 -29.49 -17.20
C SER A 163 13.54 -29.66 -17.58
N GLY A 164 12.61 -29.09 -16.80
CA GLY A 164 11.18 -29.14 -17.09
C GLY A 164 10.69 -27.95 -17.94
N PRO A 165 9.38 -27.90 -18.25
CA PRO A 165 8.77 -26.75 -18.93
C PRO A 165 8.97 -25.44 -18.17
N ASP A 166 9.07 -24.29 -18.87
CA ASP A 166 9.35 -22.99 -18.23
C ASP A 166 8.36 -22.65 -17.11
N PHE A 167 7.06 -22.86 -17.34
CA PHE A 167 6.02 -22.55 -16.36
C PHE A 167 6.19 -23.33 -15.05
N SER A 168 6.88 -24.49 -15.07
CA SER A 168 7.10 -25.33 -13.90
C SER A 168 8.29 -24.88 -13.04
N ARG A 169 9.09 -23.91 -13.49
CA ARG A 169 10.28 -23.44 -12.77
C ARG A 169 9.94 -22.97 -11.35
N PRO A 170 10.63 -23.49 -10.33
CA PRO A 170 10.41 -23.09 -8.94
C PRO A 170 11.14 -21.78 -8.62
N LEU A 171 10.79 -21.21 -7.47
CA LEU A 171 11.59 -20.17 -6.83
C LEU A 171 12.95 -20.74 -6.38
N THR A 172 13.97 -19.89 -6.36
CA THR A 172 15.21 -20.18 -5.62
C THR A 172 14.99 -19.93 -4.13
N GLU A 173 15.96 -20.30 -3.28
CA GLU A 173 15.93 -19.97 -1.85
C GLU A 173 15.75 -18.47 -1.60
N ARG A 174 16.52 -17.62 -2.30
CA ARG A 174 16.31 -16.16 -2.30
C ARG A 174 14.87 -15.82 -2.66
N GLY A 175 14.33 -16.43 -3.73
CA GLY A 175 12.94 -16.24 -4.16
C GLY A 175 11.91 -16.52 -3.08
N VAL A 176 12.11 -17.60 -2.32
CA VAL A 176 11.26 -17.98 -1.18
C VAL A 176 11.35 -16.94 -0.05
N GLN A 177 12.56 -16.44 0.26
CA GLN A 177 12.73 -15.35 1.22
C GLN A 177 12.01 -14.07 0.77
N GLN A 178 12.10 -13.70 -0.52
CA GLN A 178 11.38 -12.52 -1.03
C GLN A 178 9.86 -12.69 -0.88
N ALA A 179 9.34 -13.89 -1.15
CA ALA A 179 7.92 -14.20 -1.06
C ALA A 179 7.39 -14.08 0.38
N ALA A 180 8.20 -14.43 1.38
CA ALA A 180 7.86 -14.22 2.79
C ALA A 180 7.97 -12.74 3.19
N ALA A 181 9.03 -12.07 2.77
CA ALA A 181 9.34 -10.68 3.13
C ALA A 181 8.30 -9.65 2.65
N ILE A 182 7.60 -9.90 1.55
CA ILE A 182 6.56 -8.98 1.06
C ILE A 182 5.24 -9.06 1.84
N VAL A 183 5.03 -10.12 2.62
CA VAL A 183 3.73 -10.36 3.28
C VAL A 183 3.33 -9.21 4.20
N PRO A 184 4.15 -8.79 5.18
CA PRO A 184 3.76 -7.74 6.12
C PRO A 184 3.42 -6.42 5.43
N THR A 185 4.21 -6.06 4.41
CA THR A 185 3.98 -4.84 3.63
C THR A 185 2.68 -4.92 2.84
N ILE A 186 2.45 -6.00 2.07
CA ILE A 186 1.23 -6.13 1.27
C ILE A 186 -0.04 -6.17 2.14
N THR A 187 0.03 -6.76 3.33
CA THR A 187 -1.11 -6.81 4.26
C THR A 187 -1.56 -5.44 4.75
N ALA A 188 -0.71 -4.41 4.66
CA ALA A 188 -1.06 -3.04 5.03
C ALA A 188 -2.22 -2.46 4.20
N TRP A 189 -2.44 -2.95 2.98
CA TRP A 189 -3.58 -2.56 2.13
C TRP A 189 -4.77 -3.52 2.22
N GLN A 190 -4.73 -4.52 3.11
CA GLN A 190 -5.78 -5.52 3.33
C GLN A 190 -6.38 -6.09 2.02
N PRO A 191 -5.59 -6.78 1.19
CA PRO A 191 -6.09 -7.34 -0.05
C PRO A 191 -7.26 -8.28 0.21
N GLN A 192 -8.24 -8.30 -0.69
CA GLN A 192 -9.40 -9.20 -0.62
C GLN A 192 -9.35 -10.30 -1.68
N ARG A 193 -8.40 -10.20 -2.61
CA ARG A 193 -8.23 -11.12 -3.75
C ARG A 193 -6.76 -11.32 -4.02
N ILE A 194 -6.39 -12.58 -4.27
CA ILE A 194 -5.09 -12.97 -4.79
C ILE A 194 -5.32 -13.65 -6.13
N VAL A 195 -4.75 -13.08 -7.19
CA VAL A 195 -4.78 -13.62 -8.54
C VAL A 195 -3.35 -13.82 -9.00
N SER A 196 -3.05 -14.97 -9.58
CA SER A 196 -1.70 -15.31 -9.99
C SER A 196 -1.70 -15.94 -11.38
N SER A 197 -0.64 -15.67 -12.13
CA SER A 197 -0.27 -16.51 -13.27
C SER A 197 -0.24 -17.99 -12.86
N THR A 198 -0.52 -18.88 -13.81
CA THR A 198 -0.48 -20.35 -13.61
C THR A 198 0.91 -20.91 -13.32
N ALA A 199 1.98 -20.20 -13.69
CA ALA A 199 3.37 -20.63 -13.45
C ALA A 199 3.70 -20.86 -11.97
N THR A 200 4.46 -21.93 -11.68
CA THR A 200 4.86 -22.36 -10.33
C THR A 200 5.47 -21.21 -9.54
N ARG A 201 6.48 -20.52 -10.09
CA ARG A 201 7.12 -19.34 -9.46
C ARG A 201 6.12 -18.27 -9.01
N CYS A 202 5.09 -17.95 -9.78
CA CYS A 202 4.08 -16.94 -9.43
C CYS A 202 3.17 -17.45 -8.30
N VAL A 203 2.71 -18.70 -8.39
CA VAL A 203 1.86 -19.31 -7.36
C VAL A 203 2.62 -19.42 -6.03
N THR A 204 3.85 -19.89 -6.06
CA THR A 204 4.71 -20.00 -4.86
C THR A 204 5.02 -18.63 -4.25
N THR A 205 5.17 -17.57 -5.06
CA THR A 205 5.42 -16.21 -4.56
C THR A 205 4.27 -15.70 -3.68
N VAL A 206 3.02 -15.97 -4.06
CA VAL A 206 1.84 -15.50 -3.29
C VAL A 206 1.34 -16.49 -2.24
N ALA A 207 1.94 -17.67 -2.15
CA ALA A 207 1.51 -18.70 -1.20
C ALA A 207 1.64 -18.26 0.27
N PRO A 208 2.74 -17.62 0.72
CA PRO A 208 2.83 -17.09 2.08
C PRO A 208 1.75 -16.06 2.39
N LEU A 209 1.48 -15.15 1.44
CA LEU A 209 0.41 -14.15 1.59
C LEU A 209 -0.97 -14.80 1.68
N ALA A 210 -1.25 -15.81 0.86
CA ALA A 210 -2.50 -16.56 0.90
C ALA A 210 -2.70 -17.28 2.24
N ALA A 211 -1.61 -17.84 2.81
CA ALA A 211 -1.65 -18.46 4.12
C ALA A 211 -1.92 -17.42 5.24
N ALA A 212 -1.22 -16.27 5.21
CA ALA A 212 -1.37 -15.23 6.21
C ALA A 212 -2.77 -14.56 6.20
N THR A 213 -3.38 -14.45 5.02
CA THR A 213 -4.68 -13.76 4.84
C THR A 213 -5.88 -14.71 4.77
N GLY A 214 -5.66 -16.02 4.61
CA GLY A 214 -6.70 -17.01 4.32
C GLY A 214 -7.31 -16.90 2.92
N ILE A 215 -6.80 -16.01 2.05
CA ILE A 215 -7.38 -15.75 0.72
C ILE A 215 -6.93 -16.82 -0.27
N GLN A 216 -7.90 -17.42 -0.96
CA GLN A 216 -7.63 -18.41 -2.00
C GLN A 216 -6.93 -17.80 -3.22
N ILE A 217 -5.87 -18.47 -3.69
CA ILE A 217 -5.14 -18.07 -4.90
C ILE A 217 -5.96 -18.46 -6.12
N LYS A 218 -6.44 -17.46 -6.86
CA LYS A 218 -7.05 -17.71 -8.18
C LYS A 218 -5.97 -17.74 -9.26
N ARG A 219 -5.71 -18.92 -9.81
CA ARG A 219 -4.81 -19.09 -10.96
C ARG A 219 -5.52 -18.72 -12.27
N THR A 220 -4.81 -18.10 -13.21
CA THR A 220 -5.37 -17.69 -14.51
C THR A 220 -4.27 -17.51 -15.56
N ASP A 221 -4.57 -17.92 -16.80
CA ASP A 221 -3.66 -17.70 -17.94
C ASP A 221 -3.73 -16.28 -18.51
N ARG A 222 -4.76 -15.51 -18.12
CA ARG A 222 -4.90 -14.09 -18.51
C ARG A 222 -3.68 -13.22 -18.20
N TYR A 223 -2.84 -13.64 -17.26
CA TYR A 223 -1.62 -12.94 -16.87
C TYR A 223 -0.39 -13.86 -16.94
N SER A 224 -0.47 -15.03 -17.59
CA SER A 224 0.68 -15.91 -17.72
C SER A 224 1.60 -15.43 -18.85
N GLN A 225 2.90 -15.65 -18.68
CA GLN A 225 3.89 -15.28 -19.69
C GLN A 225 3.68 -16.10 -20.97
N ASP A 226 3.48 -17.40 -20.86
CA ASP A 226 3.29 -18.30 -22.01
C ASP A 226 2.10 -17.87 -22.88
N ALA A 227 0.95 -17.55 -22.27
CA ALA A 227 -0.21 -17.07 -23.02
C ALA A 227 0.03 -15.67 -23.60
N PHE A 228 0.77 -14.81 -22.91
CA PHE A 228 1.09 -13.46 -23.37
C PHE A 228 1.99 -13.49 -24.61
N GLU A 229 3.05 -14.29 -24.59
CA GLU A 229 3.98 -14.45 -25.71
C GLU A 229 3.31 -15.08 -26.95
N GLN A 230 2.27 -15.89 -26.75
CA GLN A 230 1.47 -16.48 -27.82
C GLN A 230 0.32 -15.57 -28.31
N GLY A 231 0.12 -14.40 -27.71
CA GLY A 231 -1.00 -13.50 -28.01
C GLY A 231 -2.37 -14.03 -27.56
N LEU A 232 -2.39 -15.00 -26.64
CA LEU A 232 -3.59 -15.65 -26.11
C LEU A 232 -4.02 -15.08 -24.75
N ALA A 233 -3.17 -14.28 -24.10
CA ALA A 233 -3.50 -13.64 -22.82
C ALA A 233 -4.57 -12.55 -22.98
N ASP A 234 -5.55 -12.56 -22.08
CA ASP A 234 -6.61 -11.55 -22.00
C ASP A 234 -6.42 -10.67 -20.75
N VAL A 235 -5.34 -9.90 -20.75
CA VAL A 235 -4.96 -8.98 -19.66
C VAL A 235 -6.06 -7.94 -19.47
N ARG A 236 -6.51 -7.31 -20.57
CA ARG A 236 -7.58 -6.31 -20.60
C ARG A 236 -8.82 -6.73 -19.82
N SER A 237 -9.43 -7.87 -20.16
CA SER A 237 -10.67 -8.27 -19.49
C SER A 237 -10.43 -8.68 -18.04
N GLY A 238 -9.25 -9.23 -17.75
CA GLY A 238 -8.80 -9.52 -16.39
C GLY A 238 -8.76 -8.25 -15.53
N ILE A 239 -7.99 -7.26 -15.96
CA ILE A 239 -7.79 -5.98 -15.25
C ILE A 239 -9.08 -5.18 -15.18
N GLY A 240 -9.82 -5.05 -16.28
CA GLY A 240 -11.12 -4.36 -16.27
C GLY A 240 -12.10 -4.98 -15.26
N LYS A 241 -12.08 -6.31 -15.10
CA LYS A 241 -12.88 -6.99 -14.05
C LYS A 241 -12.39 -6.67 -12.63
N ARG A 242 -11.09 -6.41 -12.43
CA ARG A 242 -10.55 -6.01 -11.11
C ARG A 242 -10.91 -4.57 -10.77
N VAL A 243 -10.72 -3.64 -11.71
CA VAL A 243 -11.14 -2.22 -11.57
C VAL A 243 -12.64 -2.13 -11.25
N ARG A 244 -13.50 -2.80 -12.02
CA ARG A 244 -14.95 -2.81 -11.76
C ARG A 244 -15.34 -3.43 -10.41
N SER A 245 -14.53 -4.35 -9.88
CA SER A 245 -14.85 -4.98 -8.60
C SER A 245 -14.60 -4.10 -7.39
N ARG A 246 -13.77 -3.04 -7.53
CA ARG A 246 -13.46 -2.09 -6.45
C ARG A 246 -12.98 -2.74 -5.16
N LYS A 247 -12.18 -3.80 -5.32
CA LYS A 247 -11.62 -4.59 -4.22
C LYS A 247 -10.12 -4.62 -4.35
N THR A 248 -9.42 -4.37 -3.24
CA THR A 248 -7.97 -4.47 -3.22
C THR A 248 -7.56 -5.89 -3.64
N ALA A 249 -6.65 -5.98 -4.60
CA ALA A 249 -6.26 -7.26 -5.18
C ALA A 249 -4.77 -7.32 -5.49
N VAL A 250 -4.15 -8.44 -5.16
CA VAL A 250 -2.79 -8.78 -5.60
C VAL A 250 -2.85 -9.54 -6.91
N ILE A 251 -2.04 -9.13 -7.87
CA ILE A 251 -1.91 -9.71 -9.21
C ILE A 251 -0.45 -10.09 -9.40
N CYS A 252 -0.11 -11.37 -9.19
CA CYS A 252 1.24 -11.87 -9.38
C CYS A 252 1.48 -12.32 -10.83
N SER A 253 2.50 -11.76 -11.46
CA SER A 253 2.82 -11.97 -12.87
C SER A 253 4.33 -11.91 -13.14
N HIS A 254 4.70 -11.75 -14.40
CA HIS A 254 6.06 -11.82 -14.93
C HIS A 254 6.52 -10.47 -15.46
N GLY A 255 7.84 -10.26 -15.50
CA GLY A 255 8.44 -9.02 -16.04
C GLY A 255 7.85 -8.57 -17.38
N PRO A 256 7.74 -9.43 -18.41
CA PRO A 256 7.18 -9.04 -19.70
C PRO A 256 5.69 -8.67 -19.70
N VAL A 257 4.92 -9.16 -18.71
CA VAL A 257 3.46 -8.99 -18.65
C VAL A 257 3.06 -7.80 -17.79
N LEU A 258 3.90 -7.40 -16.83
CA LEU A 258 3.63 -6.28 -15.93
C LEU A 258 3.38 -4.94 -16.65
N PRO A 259 4.15 -4.54 -17.68
CA PRO A 259 3.85 -3.34 -18.45
C PRO A 259 2.41 -3.33 -19.00
N GLU A 260 1.94 -4.46 -19.53
CA GLU A 260 0.57 -4.58 -20.04
C GLU A 260 -0.47 -4.51 -18.92
N ILE A 261 -0.19 -5.11 -17.75
CA ILE A 261 -1.08 -5.00 -16.58
C ILE A 261 -1.26 -3.54 -16.18
N LEU A 262 -0.17 -2.78 -16.03
CA LEU A 262 -0.22 -1.38 -15.63
C LEU A 262 -0.85 -0.51 -16.74
N HIS A 263 -0.58 -0.81 -18.00
CA HIS A 263 -1.21 -0.15 -19.16
C HIS A 263 -2.73 -0.35 -19.15
N GLU A 264 -3.21 -1.57 -18.98
CA GLU A 264 -4.64 -1.88 -18.95
C GLU A 264 -5.33 -1.32 -17.68
N ILE A 265 -4.61 -1.10 -16.57
CA ILE A 265 -5.13 -0.34 -15.42
C ILE A 265 -5.37 1.12 -15.84
N ALA A 266 -4.37 1.75 -16.47
CA ALA A 266 -4.47 3.14 -16.93
C ALA A 266 -5.61 3.33 -17.94
N LEU A 267 -5.73 2.43 -18.93
CA LEU A 267 -6.84 2.46 -19.89
C LEU A 267 -8.21 2.30 -19.21
N ALA A 268 -8.33 1.32 -18.28
CA ALA A 268 -9.58 1.05 -17.59
C ALA A 268 -10.04 2.20 -16.67
N THR A 269 -9.13 3.08 -16.27
CA THR A 269 -9.42 4.24 -15.40
C THR A 269 -9.43 5.57 -16.17
N GLY A 270 -9.15 5.56 -17.48
CA GLY A 270 -9.06 6.78 -18.29
C GLY A 270 -7.80 7.62 -18.02
N SER A 271 -6.77 7.03 -17.42
CA SER A 271 -5.51 7.72 -17.13
C SER A 271 -4.67 7.90 -18.39
N THR A 272 -4.01 9.05 -18.52
CA THR A 272 -3.03 9.27 -19.58
C THR A 272 -1.82 8.35 -19.41
N HIS A 273 -1.42 7.71 -20.50
CA HIS A 273 -0.19 6.92 -20.53
C HIS A 273 1.03 7.84 -20.41
N GLY A 274 2.05 7.40 -19.67
CA GLY A 274 3.26 8.19 -19.44
C GLY A 274 4.37 7.39 -18.75
N ALA A 275 5.55 7.98 -18.62
CA ALA A 275 6.74 7.33 -18.07
C ALA A 275 6.50 6.68 -16.69
N TYR A 276 5.70 7.33 -15.83
CA TYR A 276 5.36 6.82 -14.51
C TYR A 276 4.70 5.42 -14.51
N ILE A 277 3.95 5.06 -15.57
CA ILE A 277 3.35 3.71 -15.73
C ILE A 277 4.43 2.68 -16.04
N SER A 278 5.35 3.02 -16.95
CA SER A 278 6.45 2.16 -17.33
C SER A 278 7.42 1.95 -16.16
N ASP A 279 7.72 3.02 -15.42
CA ASP A 279 8.57 2.96 -14.22
C ASP A 279 7.94 2.08 -13.14
N ALA A 280 6.63 2.20 -12.92
CA ALA A 280 5.89 1.33 -12.01
C ALA A 280 5.80 -0.14 -12.46
N ALA A 281 6.00 -0.43 -13.75
CA ALA A 281 6.06 -1.79 -14.27
C ALA A 281 7.47 -2.39 -14.26
N ALA A 282 8.52 -1.56 -14.14
CA ALA A 282 9.93 -1.95 -14.13
C ALA A 282 10.36 -2.56 -12.77
N LEU A 283 9.64 -3.59 -12.34
CA LEU A 283 9.82 -4.22 -11.04
C LEU A 283 10.95 -5.24 -11.03
N GLU A 284 11.80 -5.22 -10.01
CA GLU A 284 12.71 -6.35 -9.71
C GLU A 284 11.94 -7.59 -9.24
N THR A 285 12.58 -8.75 -9.22
CA THR A 285 11.93 -9.98 -8.73
C THR A 285 11.56 -9.85 -7.26
N GLY A 286 10.30 -10.14 -6.93
CA GLY A 286 9.74 -9.96 -5.59
C GLY A 286 9.23 -8.55 -5.30
N SER A 287 9.51 -7.55 -6.15
CA SER A 287 8.99 -6.19 -5.96
C SER A 287 7.57 -6.06 -6.51
N PHE A 288 6.83 -5.07 -6.01
CA PHE A 288 5.46 -4.80 -6.40
C PHE A 288 5.15 -3.30 -6.46
N SER A 289 4.16 -2.95 -7.27
CA SER A 289 3.56 -1.62 -7.34
C SER A 289 2.12 -1.65 -6.83
N VAL A 290 1.78 -0.71 -5.96
CA VAL A 290 0.42 -0.52 -5.44
C VAL A 290 -0.21 0.63 -6.22
N VAL A 291 -1.22 0.32 -7.04
CA VAL A 291 -1.94 1.31 -7.85
C VAL A 291 -3.24 1.68 -7.16
N HIS A 292 -3.32 2.91 -6.66
CA HIS A 292 -4.48 3.43 -5.93
C HIS A 292 -5.54 3.98 -6.87
N LEU A 293 -6.75 3.45 -6.77
CA LEU A 293 -7.89 3.82 -7.61
C LEU A 293 -9.05 4.27 -6.73
N SER A 294 -9.79 5.29 -7.16
CA SER A 294 -11.01 5.71 -6.45
C SER A 294 -12.06 4.60 -6.49
N ALA A 295 -12.56 4.24 -5.31
CA ALA A 295 -13.65 3.27 -5.16
C ALA A 295 -14.99 3.87 -5.61
N ASP A 296 -15.16 5.18 -5.46
CA ASP A 296 -16.37 5.90 -5.83
C ASP A 296 -16.44 6.21 -7.32
N ASN A 297 -15.31 6.62 -7.90
CA ASN A 297 -15.19 6.96 -9.31
C ASN A 297 -13.89 6.41 -9.92
N PRO A 298 -13.85 5.13 -10.32
CA PRO A 298 -12.67 4.55 -10.97
C PRO A 298 -12.24 5.25 -12.26
N SER A 299 -13.12 6.02 -12.89
CA SER A 299 -12.82 6.80 -14.10
C SER A 299 -12.16 8.16 -13.79
N ALA A 300 -11.91 8.48 -12.52
CA ALA A 300 -11.11 9.63 -12.11
C ALA A 300 -9.60 9.45 -12.38
N GLY A 301 -9.20 8.31 -12.96
CA GLY A 301 -7.82 7.95 -13.20
C GLY A 301 -7.14 7.25 -12.02
N ILE A 302 -5.85 6.99 -12.19
CA ILE A 302 -4.96 6.50 -11.14
C ILE A 302 -4.68 7.66 -10.18
N VAL A 303 -4.98 7.46 -8.90
CA VAL A 303 -4.82 8.50 -7.87
C VAL A 303 -3.35 8.58 -7.44
N ALA A 304 -2.70 7.45 -7.26
CA ALA A 304 -1.27 7.35 -6.96
C ALA A 304 -0.72 5.96 -7.30
N ILE A 305 0.59 5.88 -7.45
CA ILE A 305 1.33 4.61 -7.52
C ILE A 305 2.51 4.69 -6.56
N GLU A 306 2.72 3.63 -5.79
CA GLU A 306 3.92 3.44 -4.97
C GLU A 306 4.56 2.08 -5.27
N THR A 307 5.89 2.04 -5.28
CA THR A 307 6.68 0.85 -5.63
C THR A 307 7.48 0.39 -4.42
N HIS A 308 7.41 -0.89 -4.13
CA HIS A 308 8.02 -1.52 -2.97
C HIS A 308 8.88 -2.71 -3.37
N SER A 309 10.00 -2.86 -2.66
CA SER A 309 10.87 -4.02 -2.76
C SER A 309 10.80 -4.84 -1.47
N PRO A 310 11.08 -6.15 -1.51
CA PRO A 310 11.15 -6.96 -0.30
C PRO A 310 12.21 -6.41 0.67
N ALA A 311 11.84 -6.27 1.95
CA ALA A 311 12.73 -5.87 3.03
C ALA A 311 13.15 -7.10 3.85
N TYR A 312 14.43 -7.17 4.24
CA TYR A 312 15.02 -8.26 5.03
C TYR A 312 15.79 -7.68 6.20
#